data_AF-G8C3X1-F1
#
_entry.id   AF-G8C3X1-F1
#
_cell.length_a   1.000
_cell.length_b   1.000
_cell.length_c   1.000
_cell.angle_alpha   90.00
_cell.angle_beta   90.00
_cell.angle_gamma   90.00
#
_symmetry.space_group_name_H-M   'P 1'
#
loop_
_entity.id
_entity.type
_entity.pdbx_description
1 polymer ?
#
loop_
_entity_poly.entity_id
_entity_poly.type
_entity_poly.pdbx_seq_one_letter_code
_entity_poly.pdbx_strand_id
1 'polypeptide(L)'
;MTSKNEKIIALDLDLFKSSQEYTQKEIKEIGNLLHEMSVYNNLFLFTDNSFSLAREIVGEWNLSLGYLVINSGACVYDIAAKKKLYENFLDIYIAKFILRLSFVRNYSFVVHTASDISFTYGINFITSSKYRGMNYQFQLISPDYKKLQDWFDIETLFQQHFIYSIEVFFDEFDVDLRRDKMSELLSNLAEFGIKFSSFTTEYTIYFFSKNNLKVKAMQKVLKVSPDYIYKNSMYYSLTFPDWTIAPKAFFWLTDERWTEMIQDEIEEPQVIFLSSSPKLWVKWWKQHKYVWQDDFLGFEQLNKRIKKIDFSKTKNRGNNYRNNCFEFNLETGVLSSREINEEKRRWKWDKGSTTDKSLIKLFFLWPEQLKYCQLNK
;
A
#
# COMPACT_ATOMS: atom_id res chain seq x y z
N MET A 1 -3.49 24.63 13.70
CA MET A 1 -3.80 25.28 12.41
C MET A 1 -3.29 24.35 11.33
N THR A 2 -4.12 23.46 10.80
CA THR A 2 -3.78 22.63 9.65
C THR A 2 -3.86 23.50 8.40
N SER A 3 -2.76 23.59 7.66
CA SER A 3 -2.75 24.30 6.39
C SER A 3 -3.73 23.60 5.44
N LYS A 4 -4.50 24.37 4.67
CA LYS A 4 -5.79 23.93 4.14
C LYS A 4 -5.71 22.96 2.96
N ASN A 5 -4.57 22.33 2.63
CA ASN A 5 -4.40 21.44 1.48
C ASN A 5 -3.20 20.48 1.61
N GLU A 6 -2.95 19.91 2.80
CA GLU A 6 -1.87 18.90 2.92
C GLU A 6 -2.28 17.58 2.25
N LYS A 7 -1.54 17.22 1.21
CA LYS A 7 -1.65 15.96 0.48
C LYS A 7 -1.28 14.79 1.39
N ILE A 8 -1.93 13.66 1.15
CA ILE A 8 -1.67 12.41 1.85
C ILE A 8 -1.05 11.45 0.84
N ILE A 9 0.15 10.96 1.12
CA ILE A 9 0.77 9.90 0.33
C ILE A 9 0.65 8.62 1.15
N ALA A 10 -0.06 7.64 0.62
CA ALA A 10 -0.34 6.36 1.26
C ALA A 10 0.29 5.23 0.45
N LEU A 11 1.24 4.50 1.02
CA LEU A 11 1.90 3.38 0.34
C LEU A 11 1.71 2.09 1.12
N ASP A 12 1.23 1.05 0.43
CA ASP A 12 1.34 -0.31 0.95
C ASP A 12 2.74 -0.85 0.64
N LEU A 13 3.43 -1.25 1.69
CA LEU A 13 4.77 -1.80 1.65
C LEU A 13 4.77 -3.19 2.25
N ASP A 14 5.09 -4.17 1.43
CA ASP A 14 5.63 -5.43 1.92
C ASP A 14 7.14 -5.32 1.91
N LEU A 15 7.63 -5.15 3.12
CA LEU A 15 9.02 -4.92 3.42
C LEU A 15 9.89 -6.15 3.10
N PHE A 16 9.35 -7.37 3.23
CA PHE A 16 10.06 -8.59 2.83
C PHE A 16 10.21 -8.65 1.32
N LYS A 17 9.10 -8.53 0.59
CA LYS A 17 9.12 -8.53 -0.88
C LYS A 17 10.03 -7.41 -1.42
N SER A 18 9.95 -6.22 -0.81
CA SER A 18 10.83 -5.11 -1.18
C SER A 18 12.30 -5.47 -0.95
N SER A 19 12.66 -6.07 0.20
CA SER A 19 14.05 -6.47 0.47
C SER A 19 14.61 -7.50 -0.52
N GLN A 20 13.77 -8.25 -1.23
CA GLN A 20 14.17 -9.25 -2.23
C GLN A 20 14.25 -8.69 -3.64
N GLU A 21 13.28 -7.85 -3.99
CA GLU A 21 13.16 -7.31 -5.34
C GLU A 21 14.12 -6.13 -5.59
N TYR A 22 14.67 -5.53 -4.52
CA TYR A 22 15.54 -4.37 -4.59
C TYR A 22 16.96 -4.65 -4.07
N THR A 23 17.95 -4.18 -4.81
CA THR A 23 19.35 -4.06 -4.35
C THR A 23 19.47 -2.99 -3.26
N GLN A 24 20.52 -3.04 -2.44
CA GLN A 24 20.80 -2.00 -1.42
C GLN A 24 20.81 -0.57 -1.99
N LYS A 25 21.34 -0.39 -3.20
CA LYS A 25 21.34 0.93 -3.86
C LYS A 25 19.90 1.40 -4.15
N GLU A 26 19.03 0.49 -4.61
CA GLU A 26 17.63 0.81 -4.89
C GLU A 26 16.83 1.05 -3.62
N ILE A 27 17.09 0.27 -2.58
CA ILE A 27 16.52 0.48 -1.24
C ILE A 27 16.87 1.90 -0.74
N LYS A 28 18.12 2.33 -0.90
CA LYS A 28 18.54 3.70 -0.57
C LYS A 28 17.83 4.76 -1.44
N GLU A 29 17.63 4.48 -2.72
CA GLU A 29 16.89 5.38 -3.61
C GLU A 29 15.40 5.49 -3.24
N ILE A 30 14.79 4.40 -2.76
CA ILE A 30 13.43 4.38 -2.20
C ILE A 30 13.39 5.22 -0.93
N GLY A 31 14.30 4.97 0.01
CA GLY A 31 14.39 5.73 1.26
C GLY A 31 14.52 7.23 1.04
N ASN A 32 15.40 7.65 0.11
CA ASN A 32 15.56 9.06 -0.26
C ASN A 32 14.27 9.66 -0.84
N LEU A 33 13.57 8.94 -1.73
CA LEU A 33 12.31 9.41 -2.31
C LEU A 33 11.23 9.56 -1.23
N LEU A 34 11.09 8.58 -0.34
CA LEU A 34 10.13 8.62 0.76
C LEU A 34 10.46 9.75 1.74
N HIS A 35 11.74 9.97 2.02
CA HIS A 35 12.19 11.10 2.83
C HIS A 35 11.77 12.43 2.19
N GLU A 36 12.07 12.64 0.91
CA GLU A 36 11.65 13.85 0.18
C GLU A 36 10.11 14.01 0.21
N MET A 37 9.36 12.95 -0.06
CA MET A 37 7.89 12.96 -0.01
C MET A 37 7.36 13.36 1.37
N SER A 38 7.96 12.85 2.43
CA SER A 38 7.56 13.11 3.82
C SER A 38 7.78 14.56 4.28
N VAL A 39 8.67 15.31 3.60
CA VAL A 39 8.91 16.73 3.89
C VAL A 39 7.73 17.60 3.43
N TYR A 40 7.08 17.24 2.32
CA TYR A 40 6.01 18.03 1.72
C TYR A 40 4.60 17.48 1.97
N ASN A 41 4.49 16.23 2.44
CA ASN A 41 3.22 15.52 2.51
C ASN A 41 3.07 14.74 3.82
N ASN A 42 1.82 14.46 4.17
CA ASN A 42 1.53 13.46 5.20
C ASN A 42 1.78 12.06 4.62
N LEU A 43 2.97 11.50 4.89
CA LEU A 43 3.37 10.18 4.43
C LEU A 43 2.84 9.09 5.39
N PHE A 44 2.07 8.15 4.85
CA PHE A 44 1.60 6.94 5.53
C PHE A 44 2.17 5.70 4.83
N LEU A 45 2.85 4.87 5.60
CA LEU A 45 3.40 3.60 5.15
C LEU A 45 2.64 2.47 5.84
N PHE A 46 1.93 1.66 5.08
CA PHE A 46 1.13 0.55 5.57
C PHE A 46 1.86 -0.76 5.37
N THR A 47 1.92 -1.59 6.40
CA THR A 47 2.56 -2.90 6.32
C THR A 47 1.90 -3.89 7.27
N ASP A 48 1.84 -5.15 6.84
CA ASP A 48 1.37 -6.25 7.68
C ASP A 48 2.48 -6.84 8.55
N ASN A 49 3.71 -6.40 8.32
CA ASN A 49 4.90 -6.81 9.06
C ASN A 49 4.89 -6.36 10.53
N SER A 50 5.74 -6.98 11.35
CA SER A 50 5.92 -6.64 12.76
C SER A 50 6.51 -5.25 12.96
N PHE A 51 6.33 -4.71 14.18
CA PHE A 51 6.83 -3.39 14.55
C PHE A 51 8.35 -3.32 14.51
N SER A 52 9.04 -4.32 15.05
CA SER A 52 10.50 -4.45 15.04
C SER A 52 11.09 -4.31 13.65
N LEU A 53 10.59 -5.12 12.73
CA LEU A 53 10.98 -5.15 11.32
C LEU A 53 10.71 -3.82 10.63
N ALA A 54 9.49 -3.28 10.78
CA ALA A 54 9.13 -2.00 10.18
C ALA A 54 10.02 -0.86 10.67
N ARG A 55 10.37 -0.85 11.96
CA ARG A 55 11.24 0.15 12.57
C ARG A 55 12.68 0.04 12.09
N GLU A 56 13.21 -1.18 11.97
CA GLU A 56 14.56 -1.44 11.46
C GLU A 56 14.70 -0.88 10.04
N ILE A 57 13.77 -1.22 9.15
CA ILE A 57 13.81 -0.77 7.75
C ILE A 57 13.64 0.75 7.63
N VAL A 58 12.76 1.36 8.42
CA VAL A 58 12.68 2.83 8.47
C VAL A 58 13.99 3.47 8.92
N GLY A 59 14.69 2.83 9.87
CA GLY A 59 16.03 3.24 10.28
C GLY A 59 17.04 3.16 9.14
N GLU A 60 17.05 2.05 8.38
CA GLU A 60 17.92 1.88 7.21
C GLU A 60 17.63 2.88 6.09
N TRP A 61 16.35 3.23 5.90
CA TRP A 61 15.93 4.24 4.92
C TRP A 61 16.23 5.67 5.36
N ASN A 62 16.69 5.86 6.59
CA ASN A 62 16.92 7.17 7.22
C ASN A 62 15.68 8.08 7.10
N LEU A 63 14.50 7.48 7.20
CA LEU A 63 13.23 8.20 7.12
C LEU A 63 12.95 8.85 8.48
N SER A 64 12.83 10.18 8.50
CA SER A 64 12.71 10.97 9.75
C SER A 64 11.29 11.49 10.02
N LEU A 65 10.40 11.41 9.03
CA LEU A 65 9.04 11.95 9.09
C LEU A 65 8.05 10.93 8.49
N GLY A 66 6.79 11.04 8.88
CA GLY A 66 5.70 10.18 8.43
C GLY A 66 5.20 9.23 9.50
N TYR A 67 4.26 8.37 9.10
CA TYR A 67 3.56 7.46 9.97
C TYR A 67 3.67 6.02 9.45
N LEU A 68 4.08 5.11 10.32
CA LEU A 68 4.01 3.67 10.04
C LEU A 68 2.71 3.11 10.59
N VAL A 69 1.98 2.39 9.75
CA VAL A 69 0.74 1.69 10.08
C VAL A 69 1.00 0.20 9.94
N ILE A 70 1.12 -0.50 11.06
CA ILE A 70 1.82 -1.78 11.20
C ILE A 70 0.84 -2.87 11.65
N ASN A 71 1.12 -4.14 11.33
CA ASN A 71 0.28 -5.31 11.66
C ASN A 71 -1.17 -5.10 11.20
N SER A 72 -1.35 -4.84 9.90
CA SER A 72 -2.65 -4.61 9.27
C SER A 72 -3.43 -3.45 9.91
N GLY A 73 -2.72 -2.43 10.40
CA GLY A 73 -3.33 -1.24 11.03
C GLY A 73 -3.62 -1.35 12.51
N ALA A 74 -3.10 -2.38 13.18
CA ALA A 74 -3.22 -2.55 14.62
C ALA A 74 -2.41 -1.52 15.42
N CYS A 75 -1.29 -1.04 14.89
CA CYS A 75 -0.43 -0.07 15.56
C CYS A 75 -0.08 1.06 14.60
N VAL A 76 -0.15 2.30 15.09
CA VAL A 76 0.36 3.46 14.34
C VAL A 76 1.49 4.12 15.11
N TYR A 77 2.60 4.30 14.42
CA TYR A 77 3.83 4.84 14.95
C TYR A 77 4.21 6.12 14.22
N ASP A 78 4.47 7.16 14.99
CA ASP A 78 4.98 8.44 14.52
C ASP A 78 6.51 8.35 14.48
N ILE A 79 7.06 8.42 13.27
CA ILE A 79 8.50 8.27 13.02
C ILE A 79 9.28 9.43 13.66
N ALA A 80 8.75 10.65 13.55
CA ALA A 80 9.41 11.86 14.03
C ALA A 80 9.44 11.89 15.55
N ALA A 81 8.30 11.60 16.19
CA ALA A 81 8.18 11.57 17.63
C ALA A 81 8.69 10.27 18.27
N LYS A 82 9.09 9.28 17.45
CA LYS A 82 9.55 7.95 17.86
C LYS A 82 8.61 7.27 18.86
N LYS A 83 7.30 7.39 18.65
CA LYS A 83 6.27 6.91 19.60
C LYS A 83 5.10 6.25 18.90
N LYS A 84 4.51 5.26 19.56
CA LYS A 84 3.20 4.72 19.18
C LYS A 84 2.13 5.77 19.50
N LEU A 85 1.28 6.09 18.53
CA LEU A 85 0.18 7.05 18.69
C LEU A 85 -1.07 6.37 19.24
N TYR A 86 -1.38 5.18 18.73
CA TYR A 86 -2.45 4.33 19.26
C TYR A 86 -2.25 2.90 18.79
N GLU A 87 -2.91 2.01 19.51
CA GLU A 87 -2.91 0.58 19.31
C GLU A 87 -4.35 0.07 19.32
N ASN A 88 -4.59 -1.00 18.58
CA ASN A 88 -5.84 -1.73 18.60
C ASN A 88 -5.55 -3.22 18.46
N PHE A 89 -6.24 -4.01 19.27
CA PHE A 89 -5.92 -5.42 19.44
C PHE A 89 -7.02 -6.29 18.82
N LEU A 90 -6.62 -7.47 18.37
CA LEU A 90 -7.55 -8.55 18.08
C LEU A 90 -8.14 -9.03 19.41
N ASP A 91 -9.46 -9.20 19.44
CA ASP A 91 -10.13 -9.68 20.64
C ASP A 91 -9.57 -11.05 21.06
N ILE A 92 -9.34 -11.22 22.36
CA ILE A 92 -8.65 -12.39 22.90
C ILE A 92 -9.43 -13.68 22.64
N TYR A 93 -10.76 -13.67 22.70
CA TYR A 93 -11.58 -14.84 22.44
C TYR A 93 -11.53 -15.21 20.96
N ILE A 94 -11.55 -14.20 20.08
CA ILE A 94 -11.39 -14.38 18.64
C ILE A 94 -10.02 -14.99 18.32
N ALA A 95 -8.95 -14.40 18.87
CA ALA A 95 -7.59 -14.85 18.67
C ALA A 95 -7.39 -16.30 19.16
N LYS A 96 -7.89 -16.61 20.37
CA LYS A 96 -7.88 -17.99 20.91
C LYS A 96 -8.59 -18.96 19.99
N PHE A 97 -9.74 -18.57 19.45
CA PHE A 97 -10.52 -19.43 18.58
C PHE A 97 -9.82 -19.72 17.25
N ILE A 98 -9.25 -18.69 16.61
CA ILE A 98 -8.43 -18.84 15.40
C ILE A 98 -7.26 -19.79 15.67
N LEU A 99 -6.47 -19.54 16.72
CA LEU A 99 -5.31 -20.39 17.02
C LEU A 99 -5.69 -21.82 17.39
N ARG A 100 -6.83 -22.02 18.07
CA ARG A 100 -7.31 -23.37 18.39
C ARG A 100 -7.66 -24.16 17.14
N LEU A 101 -8.39 -23.56 16.21
CA LEU A 101 -8.73 -24.21 14.94
C LEU A 101 -7.46 -24.50 14.13
N SER A 102 -6.56 -23.51 13.99
CA SER A 102 -5.29 -23.69 13.30
C SER A 102 -4.43 -24.80 13.93
N PHE A 103 -4.34 -24.84 15.26
CA PHE A 103 -3.57 -25.86 15.99
C PHE A 103 -4.15 -27.27 15.77
N VAL A 104 -5.47 -27.45 15.92
CA VAL A 104 -6.14 -28.74 15.73
C VAL A 104 -6.02 -29.25 14.28
N ARG A 105 -6.03 -28.32 13.32
CA ARG A 105 -5.83 -28.63 11.89
C ARG A 105 -4.35 -28.74 11.51
N ASN A 106 -3.44 -28.54 12.46
CA ASN A 106 -1.99 -28.54 12.26
C ASN A 106 -1.51 -27.54 11.18
N TYR A 107 -2.15 -26.37 11.12
CA TYR A 107 -1.67 -25.26 10.30
C TYR A 107 -0.57 -24.50 11.01
N SER A 108 0.45 -24.09 10.25
CA SER A 108 1.51 -23.23 10.75
C SER A 108 1.00 -21.80 10.89
N PHE A 109 1.47 -21.08 11.91
CA PHE A 109 1.04 -19.69 12.13
C PHE A 109 2.12 -18.82 12.78
N VAL A 110 1.95 -17.50 12.63
CA VAL A 110 2.68 -16.45 13.36
C VAL A 110 1.68 -15.58 14.10
N VAL A 111 2.00 -15.23 15.35
CA VAL A 111 1.23 -14.34 16.19
C VAL A 111 2.04 -13.08 16.48
N HIS A 112 1.53 -11.92 16.08
CA HIS A 112 2.16 -10.63 16.33
C HIS A 112 1.59 -9.97 17.57
N THR A 113 2.46 -9.54 18.48
CA THR A 113 2.05 -9.01 19.80
C THR A 113 2.45 -7.56 20.02
N ALA A 114 1.79 -6.92 20.98
CA ALA A 114 2.04 -5.55 21.40
C ALA A 114 3.44 -5.31 21.98
N SER A 115 4.03 -6.35 22.57
CA SER A 115 5.38 -6.33 23.15
C SER A 115 6.50 -6.43 22.11
N ASP A 116 6.18 -6.33 20.82
CA ASP A 116 7.15 -6.40 19.72
C ASP A 116 7.89 -7.74 19.64
N ILE A 117 7.25 -8.79 20.16
CA ILE A 117 7.70 -10.18 20.04
C ILE A 117 6.68 -10.88 19.16
N SER A 118 7.16 -11.65 18.20
CA SER A 118 6.30 -12.50 17.38
C SER A 118 6.55 -13.96 17.72
N PHE A 119 5.48 -14.74 17.76
CA PHE A 119 5.52 -16.14 18.14
C PHE A 119 5.15 -17.00 16.95
N THR A 120 5.68 -18.21 16.86
CA THR A 120 5.41 -19.10 15.74
C THR A 120 5.14 -20.54 16.17
N TYR A 121 4.23 -21.20 15.47
CA TYR A 121 3.96 -22.63 15.57
C TYR A 121 4.08 -23.28 14.19
N GLY A 122 4.67 -24.46 14.12
CA GLY A 122 4.78 -25.25 12.88
C GLY A 122 5.69 -24.66 11.79
N ILE A 123 6.33 -23.50 12.01
CA ILE A 123 7.26 -22.91 11.04
C ILE A 123 8.69 -23.37 11.31
N ASN A 124 9.28 -23.99 10.31
CA ASN A 124 10.71 -24.24 10.22
C ASN A 124 11.38 -23.26 9.23
N PHE A 125 12.72 -23.25 9.21
CA PHE A 125 13.51 -22.35 8.37
C PHE A 125 13.15 -22.47 6.86
N ILE A 126 12.86 -23.68 6.38
CA ILE A 126 12.52 -23.98 4.98
C ILE A 126 11.12 -23.45 4.62
N THR A 127 10.17 -23.52 5.55
CA THR A 127 8.85 -22.91 5.35
C THR A 127 8.93 -21.38 5.29
N SER A 128 9.78 -20.76 6.11
CA SER A 128 9.93 -19.29 6.12
C SER A 128 10.47 -18.72 4.80
N SER A 129 11.37 -19.42 4.11
CA SER A 129 11.89 -18.99 2.81
C SER A 129 10.89 -19.16 1.68
N LYS A 130 9.99 -20.16 1.76
CA LYS A 130 8.88 -20.36 0.80
C LYS A 130 7.79 -19.29 0.95
N TYR A 131 7.44 -18.92 2.18
CA TYR A 131 6.38 -17.94 2.45
C TYR A 131 6.82 -16.49 2.37
N ARG A 132 8.11 -16.24 2.62
CA ARG A 132 8.67 -14.90 2.72
C ARG A 132 9.79 -14.68 1.72
N GLY A 133 9.94 -15.53 0.71
CA GLY A 133 10.86 -15.36 -0.42
C GLY A 133 12.32 -15.09 -0.06
N MET A 134 12.85 -15.60 1.07
CA MET A 134 14.21 -15.28 1.51
C MET A 134 15.27 -15.78 0.52
N ASN A 135 15.65 -14.91 -0.42
CA ASN A 135 16.82 -15.09 -1.25
C ASN A 135 18.03 -14.63 -0.43
N TYR A 136 18.97 -15.54 -0.21
CA TYR A 136 20.13 -15.47 0.69
C TYR A 136 21.05 -14.25 0.53
N GLN A 137 20.86 -13.39 -0.47
CA GLN A 137 21.75 -12.27 -0.76
C GLN A 137 21.65 -11.11 0.25
N PHE A 138 20.59 -11.06 1.05
CA PHE A 138 20.46 -10.10 2.13
C PHE A 138 20.21 -10.84 3.45
N GLN A 139 21.27 -11.05 4.24
CA GLN A 139 21.20 -11.40 5.67
C GLN A 139 20.58 -10.27 6.51
N LEU A 140 19.67 -9.47 5.95
CA LEU A 140 19.27 -8.25 6.60
C LEU A 140 18.29 -8.53 7.74
N ILE A 141 17.34 -9.48 7.63
CA ILE A 141 16.34 -9.63 8.70
C ILE A 141 15.85 -11.08 8.82
N SER A 142 16.43 -11.84 9.75
CA SER A 142 15.76 -13.03 10.30
C SER A 142 14.90 -12.55 11.47
N PRO A 143 13.57 -12.51 11.35
CA PRO A 143 12.75 -12.09 12.47
C PRO A 143 12.93 -13.09 13.63
N ASP A 144 13.32 -12.58 14.80
CA ASP A 144 13.51 -13.39 16.01
C ASP A 144 12.14 -13.83 16.53
N TYR A 145 11.73 -15.04 16.13
CA TYR A 145 10.49 -15.65 16.58
C TYR A 145 10.67 -16.58 17.76
N LYS A 146 9.81 -16.39 18.76
CA LYS A 146 9.67 -17.36 19.85
C LYS A 146 8.81 -18.53 19.37
N LYS A 147 9.38 -19.74 19.42
CA LYS A 147 8.66 -20.96 19.02
C LYS A 147 7.68 -21.39 20.11
N LEU A 148 6.46 -21.68 19.71
CA LEU A 148 5.42 -22.33 20.49
C LEU A 148 5.45 -23.82 20.16
N GLN A 149 5.47 -24.69 21.16
CA GLN A 149 5.51 -26.14 20.98
C GLN A 149 4.13 -26.77 21.05
N ASP A 150 3.27 -26.28 21.95
CA ASP A 150 1.98 -26.90 22.24
C ASP A 150 0.89 -25.87 22.59
N TRP A 151 -0.30 -26.39 22.93
CA TRP A 151 -1.44 -25.56 23.33
C TRP A 151 -1.21 -24.81 24.66
N PHE A 152 -0.39 -25.34 25.56
CA PHE A 152 -0.09 -24.69 26.83
C PHE A 152 0.76 -23.43 26.60
N ASP A 153 1.73 -23.48 25.70
CA ASP A 153 2.49 -22.31 25.26
C ASP A 153 1.57 -21.24 24.65
N ILE A 154 0.61 -21.65 23.82
CA ILE A 154 -0.38 -20.76 23.19
C ILE A 154 -1.26 -20.08 24.25
N GLU A 155 -1.75 -20.83 25.25
CA GLU A 155 -2.53 -20.25 26.36
C GLU A 155 -1.70 -19.27 27.20
N THR A 156 -0.43 -19.59 27.46
CA THR A 156 0.49 -18.71 28.19
C THR A 156 0.71 -17.40 27.45
N LEU A 157 0.84 -17.44 26.12
CA LEU A 157 0.94 -16.26 25.27
C LEU A 157 -0.23 -15.29 25.51
N PHE A 158 -1.47 -15.78 25.64
CA PHE A 158 -2.64 -14.95 25.88
C PHE A 158 -2.70 -14.31 27.26
N GLN A 159 -2.00 -14.89 28.25
CA GLN A 159 -1.92 -14.32 29.60
C GLN A 159 -0.93 -13.16 29.68
N GLN A 160 0.05 -13.13 28.79
CA GLN A 160 1.19 -12.22 28.85
C GLN A 160 1.16 -11.12 27.78
N HIS A 161 0.42 -11.34 26.69
CA HIS A 161 0.52 -10.49 25.51
C HIS A 161 -0.84 -10.11 24.93
N PHE A 162 -0.96 -8.84 24.54
CA PHE A 162 -2.02 -8.40 23.64
C PHE A 162 -1.64 -8.72 22.19
N ILE A 163 -2.63 -9.20 21.42
CA ILE A 163 -2.43 -9.67 20.05
C ILE A 163 -2.85 -8.59 19.07
N TYR A 164 -1.98 -8.26 18.13
CA TYR A 164 -2.31 -7.36 17.03
C TYR A 164 -2.99 -8.09 15.88
N SER A 165 -2.34 -9.16 15.41
CA SER A 165 -2.72 -9.93 14.23
C SER A 165 -2.17 -11.35 14.30
N ILE A 166 -2.75 -12.22 13.47
CA ILE A 166 -2.33 -13.61 13.29
C ILE A 166 -2.18 -13.87 11.79
N GLU A 167 -1.08 -14.50 11.40
CA GLU A 167 -0.84 -15.03 10.05
C GLU A 167 -1.00 -16.55 10.11
N VAL A 168 -1.83 -17.14 9.26
CA VAL A 168 -1.96 -18.61 9.12
C VAL A 168 -1.46 -19.01 7.73
N PHE A 169 -0.58 -20.01 7.69
CA PHE A 169 0.13 -20.43 6.49
C PHE A 169 -0.34 -21.78 5.96
N PHE A 170 -0.31 -21.90 4.64
CA PHE A 170 -0.77 -23.06 3.87
C PHE A 170 0.35 -23.45 2.89
N ASP A 171 1.08 -24.56 3.13
CA ASP A 171 2.25 -24.98 2.32
C ASP A 171 1.90 -25.83 1.10
N GLU A 172 0.62 -26.11 0.87
CA GLU A 172 0.16 -27.00 -0.19
C GLU A 172 0.67 -26.52 -1.55
N PHE A 173 1.31 -27.42 -2.31
CA PHE A 173 1.78 -27.13 -3.67
C PHE A 173 0.61 -27.00 -4.64
N ASP A 174 -0.41 -27.84 -4.47
CA ASP A 174 -1.65 -27.79 -5.24
C ASP A 174 -2.45 -26.53 -4.88
N VAL A 175 -2.74 -25.69 -5.88
CA VAL A 175 -3.40 -24.39 -5.71
C VAL A 175 -4.87 -24.56 -5.30
N ASP A 176 -5.56 -25.56 -5.83
CA ASP A 176 -6.97 -25.78 -5.57
C ASP A 176 -7.15 -26.35 -4.16
N LEU A 177 -6.34 -27.34 -3.77
CA LEU A 177 -6.32 -27.85 -2.39
C LEU A 177 -6.01 -26.74 -1.38
N ARG A 178 -5.07 -25.86 -1.70
CA ARG A 178 -4.71 -24.71 -0.85
C ARG A 178 -5.90 -23.77 -0.66
N ARG A 179 -6.55 -23.40 -1.75
CA ARG A 179 -7.75 -22.55 -1.75
C ARG A 179 -8.89 -23.18 -0.97
N ASP A 180 -9.11 -24.49 -1.13
CA ASP A 180 -10.14 -25.22 -0.40
C ASP A 180 -9.88 -25.18 1.11
N LYS A 181 -8.65 -25.45 1.56
CA LYS A 181 -8.29 -25.37 2.99
C LYS A 181 -8.41 -23.96 3.56
N MET A 182 -8.00 -22.94 2.80
CA MET A 182 -8.16 -21.55 3.20
C MET A 182 -9.64 -21.18 3.35
N SER A 183 -10.47 -21.59 2.38
CA SER A 183 -11.91 -21.37 2.38
C SER A 183 -12.60 -22.12 3.53
N GLU A 184 -12.18 -23.36 3.81
CA GLU A 184 -12.69 -24.15 4.93
C GLU A 184 -12.42 -23.46 6.27
N LEU A 185 -11.20 -22.95 6.49
CA LEU A 185 -10.88 -22.22 7.72
C LEU A 185 -11.73 -20.96 7.87
N LEU A 186 -11.88 -20.17 6.81
CA LEU A 186 -12.70 -18.95 6.83
C LEU A 186 -14.18 -19.25 7.07
N SER A 187 -14.71 -20.30 6.42
CA SER A 187 -16.10 -20.74 6.58
C SER A 187 -16.38 -21.21 8.00
N ASN A 188 -15.50 -22.07 8.54
CA ASN A 188 -15.56 -22.51 9.93
C ASN A 188 -15.56 -21.32 10.89
N LEU A 189 -14.71 -20.30 10.67
CA LEU A 189 -14.69 -19.12 11.53
C LEU A 189 -15.97 -18.26 11.39
N ALA A 190 -16.54 -18.16 10.19
CA ALA A 190 -17.75 -17.38 9.92
C ALA A 190 -19.00 -17.99 10.58
N GLU A 191 -19.10 -19.32 10.64
CA GLU A 191 -20.24 -20.04 11.25
C GLU A 191 -20.47 -19.68 12.72
N PHE A 192 -19.42 -19.30 13.46
CA PHE A 192 -19.54 -18.90 14.87
C PHE A 192 -19.97 -17.42 15.06
N GLY A 193 -20.29 -16.70 13.99
CA GLY A 193 -20.79 -15.32 14.05
C GLY A 193 -19.76 -14.31 14.59
N ILE A 194 -18.48 -14.68 14.55
CA ILE A 194 -17.39 -13.88 15.12
C ILE A 194 -17.03 -12.74 14.17
N LYS A 195 -16.93 -11.51 14.69
CA LYS A 195 -16.62 -10.33 13.88
C LYS A 195 -15.13 -9.97 13.96
N PHE A 196 -14.37 -10.37 12.96
CA PHE A 196 -12.98 -9.93 12.70
C PHE A 196 -12.83 -9.49 11.24
N SER A 197 -11.65 -8.98 10.88
CA SER A 197 -11.30 -8.73 9.49
C SER A 197 -10.16 -9.65 9.07
N SER A 198 -10.17 -10.01 7.79
CA SER A 198 -9.13 -10.83 7.19
C SER A 198 -8.90 -10.44 5.74
N PHE A 199 -7.72 -10.76 5.24
CA PHE A 199 -7.45 -10.82 3.81
C PHE A 199 -6.56 -12.02 3.51
N THR A 200 -6.59 -12.47 2.25
CA THR A 200 -5.87 -13.65 1.79
C THR A 200 -4.81 -13.25 0.76
N THR A 201 -3.60 -13.79 0.92
CA THR A 201 -2.59 -13.82 -0.13
C THR A 201 -2.51 -15.23 -0.72
N GLU A 202 -1.51 -15.52 -1.56
CA GLU A 202 -1.40 -16.84 -2.20
C GLU A 202 -1.23 -18.01 -1.21
N TYR A 203 -0.55 -17.78 -0.07
CA TYR A 203 -0.20 -18.83 0.90
C TYR A 203 -0.61 -18.51 2.34
N THR A 204 -1.25 -17.35 2.57
CA THR A 204 -1.44 -16.84 3.92
C THR A 204 -2.81 -16.21 4.08
N ILE A 205 -3.44 -16.44 5.23
CA ILE A 205 -4.58 -15.67 5.71
C ILE A 205 -4.11 -14.79 6.86
N TYR A 206 -4.38 -13.50 6.74
CA TYR A 206 -4.13 -12.52 7.79
C TYR A 206 -5.42 -12.28 8.55
N PHE A 207 -5.37 -12.38 9.88
CA PHE A 207 -6.49 -12.11 10.78
C PHE A 207 -6.15 -10.94 11.69
N PHE A 208 -7.06 -9.98 11.77
CA PHE A 208 -6.86 -8.77 12.57
C PHE A 208 -8.19 -8.18 13.04
N SER A 209 -8.10 -7.21 13.93
CA SER A 209 -9.29 -6.55 14.49
C SER A 209 -10.09 -5.86 13.38
N LYS A 210 -11.41 -6.05 13.38
CA LYS A 210 -12.34 -5.36 12.44
C LYS A 210 -12.26 -3.83 12.47
N ASN A 211 -11.63 -3.29 13.52
CA ASN A 211 -11.46 -1.86 13.73
C ASN A 211 -10.18 -1.33 13.06
N ASN A 212 -9.32 -2.18 12.51
CA ASN A 212 -8.05 -1.80 11.86
C ASN A 212 -8.24 -1.45 10.37
N LEU A 213 -9.02 -0.42 10.08
CA LEU A 213 -9.10 0.09 8.70
C LEU A 213 -8.02 1.14 8.47
N LYS A 214 -7.27 1.02 7.37
CA LYS A 214 -6.23 1.99 6.98
C LYS A 214 -6.76 3.43 6.91
N VAL A 215 -7.99 3.63 6.43
CA VAL A 215 -8.66 4.95 6.43
C VAL A 215 -8.86 5.47 7.85
N LYS A 216 -9.42 4.64 8.74
CA LYS A 216 -9.62 5.02 10.15
C LYS A 216 -8.30 5.40 10.81
N ALA A 217 -7.21 4.75 10.40
CA ALA A 217 -5.90 5.08 10.91
C ALA A 217 -5.48 6.52 10.54
N MET A 218 -5.55 6.85 9.25
CA MET A 218 -5.30 8.21 8.77
C MET A 218 -6.23 9.24 9.41
N GLN A 219 -7.51 8.91 9.61
CA GLN A 219 -8.47 9.80 10.28
C GLN A 219 -8.06 10.16 11.70
N LYS A 220 -7.61 9.17 12.48
CA LYS A 220 -7.20 9.37 13.87
C LYS A 220 -5.94 10.25 13.96
N VAL A 221 -4.96 10.02 13.09
CA VAL A 221 -3.71 10.77 13.05
C VAL A 221 -3.96 12.22 12.63
N LEU A 222 -4.64 12.42 11.50
CA LEU A 222 -4.83 13.76 10.91
C LEU A 222 -6.00 14.53 11.54
N LYS A 223 -6.89 13.85 12.28
CA LYS A 223 -8.12 14.40 12.87
C LYS A 223 -9.05 15.00 11.80
N VAL A 224 -9.26 14.25 10.72
CA VAL A 224 -10.07 14.66 9.56
C VAL A 224 -11.13 13.60 9.21
N SER A 225 -12.11 14.00 8.39
CA SER A 225 -13.15 13.10 7.85
C SER A 225 -12.58 12.08 6.84
N PRO A 226 -13.27 10.94 6.58
CA PRO A 226 -12.87 10.02 5.52
C PRO A 226 -12.88 10.69 4.15
N ASP A 227 -13.87 11.54 3.87
CA ASP A 227 -13.99 12.26 2.61
C ASP A 227 -12.80 13.18 2.34
N TYR A 228 -12.26 13.82 3.39
CA TYR A 228 -11.02 14.59 3.27
C TYR A 228 -9.87 13.69 2.85
N ILE A 229 -9.74 12.50 3.45
CA ILE A 229 -8.67 11.57 3.11
C ILE A 229 -8.78 11.15 1.65
N TYR A 230 -9.95 10.66 1.23
CA TYR A 230 -10.18 10.22 -0.14
C TYR A 230 -9.87 11.31 -1.17
N LYS A 231 -10.31 12.54 -0.93
CA LYS A 231 -10.07 13.68 -1.82
C LYS A 231 -8.61 14.17 -1.87
N ASN A 232 -7.78 13.83 -0.88
CA ASN A 232 -6.41 14.31 -0.77
C ASN A 232 -5.36 13.19 -0.81
N SER A 233 -5.78 11.92 -0.93
CA SER A 233 -4.88 10.77 -0.90
C SER A 233 -4.40 10.37 -2.28
N MET A 234 -3.09 10.28 -2.44
CA MET A 234 -2.43 9.52 -3.49
C MET A 234 -2.04 8.17 -2.90
N TYR A 235 -2.63 7.10 -3.42
CA TYR A 235 -2.47 5.76 -2.91
C TYR A 235 -1.66 4.90 -3.89
N TYR A 236 -0.64 4.22 -3.36
CA TYR A 236 0.19 3.27 -4.10
C TYR A 236 0.10 1.88 -3.47
N SER A 237 -0.47 0.93 -4.21
CA SER A 237 -0.55 -0.47 -3.81
C SER A 237 0.56 -1.29 -4.47
N LEU A 238 1.68 -1.51 -3.77
CA LEU A 238 2.77 -2.36 -4.26
C LEU A 238 2.44 -3.86 -4.10
N THR A 239 1.77 -4.20 -3.00
CA THR A 239 1.31 -5.56 -2.73
C THR A 239 -0.09 -5.76 -3.21
N PHE A 240 -1.09 -5.66 -2.33
CA PHE A 240 -2.47 -5.96 -2.62
C PHE A 240 -3.27 -4.67 -2.53
N PRO A 241 -4.08 -4.32 -3.54
CA PRO A 241 -4.98 -3.18 -3.47
C PRO A 241 -5.93 -3.24 -2.28
N ASP A 242 -5.90 -2.24 -1.41
CA ASP A 242 -6.92 -2.08 -0.38
C ASP A 242 -8.20 -1.51 -1.01
N TRP A 243 -9.20 -2.38 -1.24
CA TRP A 243 -10.47 -2.01 -1.86
C TRP A 243 -11.26 -0.93 -1.10
N THR A 244 -10.93 -0.64 0.16
CA THR A 244 -11.59 0.42 0.92
C THR A 244 -10.99 1.81 0.65
N ILE A 245 -9.75 1.86 0.16
CA ILE A 245 -9.01 3.09 -0.13
C ILE A 245 -8.84 3.29 -1.63
N ALA A 246 -8.29 2.29 -2.31
CA ALA A 246 -7.75 2.42 -3.66
C ALA A 246 -8.77 3.00 -4.65
N PRO A 247 -10.02 2.50 -4.72
CA PRO A 247 -11.01 3.01 -5.67
C PRO A 247 -11.54 4.41 -5.34
N LYS A 248 -11.34 4.89 -4.11
CA LYS A 248 -11.84 6.18 -3.61
C LYS A 248 -10.74 7.23 -3.50
N ALA A 249 -9.48 6.81 -3.60
CA ALA A 249 -8.35 7.70 -3.55
C ALA A 249 -8.39 8.66 -4.75
N PHE A 250 -8.03 9.92 -4.51
CA PHE A 250 -7.91 10.92 -5.55
C PHE A 250 -6.97 10.49 -6.70
N PHE A 251 -5.95 9.71 -6.37
CA PHE A 251 -5.03 9.15 -7.33
C PHE A 251 -4.61 7.75 -6.88
N TRP A 252 -4.72 6.76 -7.76
CA TRP A 252 -4.34 5.38 -7.47
C TRP A 252 -3.35 4.84 -8.52
N LEU A 253 -2.22 4.36 -8.01
CA LEU A 253 -1.14 3.74 -8.76
C LEU A 253 -0.90 2.31 -8.23
N THR A 254 -0.71 1.33 -9.13
CA THR A 254 -0.50 -0.07 -8.74
C THR A 254 0.33 -0.84 -9.78
N ASP A 255 0.75 -2.05 -9.45
CA ASP A 255 1.43 -2.98 -10.35
C ASP A 255 0.45 -3.64 -11.34
N GLU A 256 0.84 -3.79 -12.61
CA GLU A 256 0.05 -4.39 -13.67
C GLU A 256 -0.37 -5.84 -13.40
N ARG A 257 0.31 -6.55 -12.48
CA ARG A 257 -0.09 -7.90 -12.06
C ARG A 257 -1.53 -7.96 -11.52
N TRP A 258 -2.05 -6.85 -11.04
CA TRP A 258 -3.41 -6.75 -10.51
C TRP A 258 -4.46 -6.34 -11.53
N THR A 259 -4.10 -6.20 -12.81
CA THR A 259 -5.00 -5.67 -13.85
C THR A 259 -6.28 -6.48 -13.96
N GLU A 260 -6.19 -7.81 -14.11
CA GLU A 260 -7.36 -8.69 -14.28
C GLU A 260 -8.28 -8.60 -13.07
N MET A 261 -7.74 -8.83 -11.86
CA MET A 261 -8.49 -8.74 -10.61
C MET A 261 -9.20 -7.38 -10.42
N ILE A 262 -8.54 -6.27 -10.76
CA ILE A 262 -9.15 -4.93 -10.64
C ILE A 262 -10.23 -4.69 -11.69
N GLN A 263 -10.07 -5.22 -12.89
CA GLN A 263 -11.06 -5.10 -13.97
C GLN A 263 -12.30 -5.98 -13.71
N ASP A 264 -12.13 -7.11 -13.03
CA ASP A 264 -13.26 -7.99 -12.66
C ASP A 264 -14.09 -7.39 -11.51
N GLU A 265 -13.44 -6.75 -10.53
CA GLU A 265 -14.10 -6.17 -9.35
C GLU A 265 -14.68 -4.77 -9.61
N ILE A 266 -14.14 -4.04 -10.60
CA ILE A 266 -14.50 -2.65 -10.86
C ILE A 266 -14.75 -2.49 -12.37
N GLU A 267 -15.96 -2.08 -12.72
CA GLU A 267 -16.37 -1.90 -14.12
C GLU A 267 -15.56 -0.79 -14.83
N GLU A 268 -15.15 0.25 -14.08
CA GLU A 268 -14.37 1.39 -14.60
C GLU A 268 -13.27 1.89 -13.62
N PRO A 269 -12.20 1.11 -13.32
CA PRO A 269 -11.19 1.48 -12.34
C PRO A 269 -10.34 2.70 -12.75
N GLN A 270 -10.42 3.76 -11.95
CA GLN A 270 -9.56 4.93 -12.06
C GLN A 270 -8.17 4.63 -11.46
N VAL A 271 -7.33 3.88 -12.20
CA VAL A 271 -6.03 3.39 -11.73
C VAL A 271 -4.96 3.46 -12.82
N ILE A 272 -3.72 3.73 -12.42
CA ILE A 272 -2.55 3.61 -13.29
C ILE A 272 -1.82 2.31 -13.00
N PHE A 273 -1.70 1.46 -14.02
CA PHE A 273 -0.87 0.26 -13.95
C PHE A 273 0.56 0.56 -14.38
N LEU A 274 1.49 0.32 -13.46
CA LEU A 274 2.92 0.27 -13.73
C LEU A 274 3.32 -1.13 -14.16
N SER A 275 4.28 -1.22 -15.07
CA SER A 275 4.88 -2.51 -15.37
C SER A 275 5.47 -3.13 -14.10
N SER A 276 5.42 -4.46 -14.04
CA SER A 276 5.92 -5.29 -12.92
C SER A 276 7.42 -5.14 -12.60
N SER A 277 8.14 -4.22 -13.26
CA SER A 277 9.52 -3.92 -12.94
C SER A 277 9.61 -3.11 -11.64
N PRO A 278 10.32 -3.61 -10.62
CA PRO A 278 10.40 -2.95 -9.30
C PRO A 278 10.88 -1.50 -9.37
N LYS A 279 11.73 -1.14 -10.33
CA LYS A 279 12.33 0.21 -10.45
C LYS A 279 11.39 1.27 -11.02
N LEU A 280 10.27 0.88 -11.64
CA LEU A 280 9.46 1.81 -12.42
C LEU A 280 8.68 2.79 -11.55
N TRP A 281 8.17 2.36 -10.40
CA TRP A 281 7.37 3.25 -9.55
C TRP A 281 8.20 4.37 -8.94
N VAL A 282 9.43 4.08 -8.46
CA VAL A 282 10.37 5.09 -7.95
C VAL A 282 10.69 6.11 -9.04
N LYS A 283 10.99 5.64 -10.26
CA LYS A 283 11.26 6.51 -11.40
C LYS A 283 10.06 7.37 -11.76
N TRP A 284 8.86 6.78 -11.75
CA TRP A 284 7.62 7.48 -12.05
C TRP A 284 7.42 8.64 -11.07
N TRP A 285 7.53 8.39 -9.76
CA TRP A 285 7.37 9.42 -8.74
C TRP A 285 8.42 10.53 -8.83
N LYS A 286 9.68 10.20 -9.14
CA LYS A 286 10.74 11.20 -9.35
C LYS A 286 10.48 12.09 -10.57
N GLN A 287 10.00 11.51 -11.67
CA GLN A 287 9.67 12.26 -12.89
C GLN A 287 8.45 13.15 -12.70
N HIS A 288 7.47 12.69 -11.92
CA HIS A 288 6.21 13.37 -11.66
C HIS A 288 6.22 14.10 -10.32
N LYS A 289 7.39 14.62 -9.91
CA LYS A 289 7.56 15.28 -8.61
C LYS A 289 6.58 16.43 -8.37
N TYR A 290 6.17 17.14 -9.43
CA TYR A 290 5.16 18.20 -9.35
C TYR A 290 3.80 17.71 -8.84
N VAL A 291 3.48 16.41 -8.98
CA VAL A 291 2.23 15.83 -8.48
C VAL A 291 2.18 15.86 -6.95
N TRP A 292 3.31 15.66 -6.27
CA TRP A 292 3.37 15.50 -4.82
C TRP A 292 4.22 16.56 -4.09
N GLN A 293 5.18 17.21 -4.74
CA GLN A 293 6.03 18.24 -4.13
C GLN A 293 5.41 19.63 -4.19
N ASP A 294 4.76 19.98 -5.30
CA ASP A 294 4.22 21.33 -5.47
C ASP A 294 2.85 21.46 -4.77
N ASP A 295 2.66 22.52 -3.99
CA ASP A 295 1.35 22.83 -3.41
C ASP A 295 0.29 22.96 -4.52
N PHE A 296 -0.98 22.70 -4.19
CA PHE A 296 -2.12 23.11 -5.04
C PHE A 296 -2.09 24.62 -5.40
N LEU A 297 -1.25 25.42 -4.76
CA LEU A 297 -0.95 26.82 -5.12
C LEU A 297 0.01 26.97 -6.30
N GLY A 298 0.87 25.99 -6.60
CA GLY A 298 1.58 25.88 -7.88
C GLY A 298 0.61 25.66 -9.05
N PHE A 299 -0.57 25.10 -8.77
CA PHE A 299 -1.71 25.07 -9.67
C PHE A 299 -2.30 26.46 -9.97
N GLU A 300 -1.94 27.56 -9.29
CA GLU A 300 -2.28 28.92 -9.77
C GLU A 300 -1.39 29.36 -10.93
N GLN A 301 -0.09 29.06 -10.85
CA GLN A 301 0.83 29.30 -11.98
C GLN A 301 0.53 28.34 -13.13
N LEU A 302 0.18 27.09 -12.81
CA LEU A 302 -0.40 26.18 -13.79
C LEU A 302 -1.75 26.67 -14.28
N ASN A 303 -2.67 27.17 -13.45
CA ASN A 303 -3.96 27.75 -13.86
C ASN A 303 -3.74 28.92 -14.83
N LYS A 304 -2.76 29.80 -14.58
CA LYS A 304 -2.41 30.87 -15.51
C LYS A 304 -1.94 30.34 -16.88
N ARG A 305 -1.32 29.16 -16.93
CA ARG A 305 -0.88 28.47 -18.16
C ARG A 305 -1.96 27.55 -18.77
N ILE A 306 -2.79 26.91 -17.94
CA ILE A 306 -3.95 26.07 -18.24
C ILE A 306 -5.10 26.93 -18.79
N LYS A 307 -5.26 28.18 -18.31
CA LYS A 307 -6.20 29.16 -18.88
C LYS A 307 -5.87 29.47 -20.35
N LYS A 308 -4.64 29.21 -20.80
CA LYS A 308 -4.22 29.28 -22.22
C LYS A 308 -4.35 27.94 -22.97
N ILE A 309 -4.88 26.88 -22.35
CA ILE A 309 -5.18 25.63 -23.06
C ILE A 309 -6.23 25.93 -24.12
N ASP A 310 -5.80 25.74 -25.36
CA ASP A 310 -6.66 25.78 -26.53
C ASP A 310 -7.36 24.42 -26.68
N PHE A 311 -8.53 24.30 -26.04
CA PHE A 311 -9.36 23.10 -26.12
C PHE A 311 -9.88 22.82 -27.55
N SER A 312 -9.74 23.76 -28.50
CA SER A 312 -10.05 23.51 -29.91
C SER A 312 -8.98 22.64 -30.60
N LYS A 313 -7.77 22.55 -30.01
CA LYS A 313 -6.66 21.72 -30.50
C LYS A 313 -6.54 20.37 -29.81
N THR A 314 -7.38 20.09 -28.80
CA THR A 314 -7.49 18.74 -28.25
C THR A 314 -7.97 17.82 -29.38
N LYS A 315 -7.13 16.86 -29.79
CA LYS A 315 -7.52 15.90 -30.83
C LYS A 315 -8.77 15.17 -30.37
N ASN A 316 -9.89 15.43 -31.04
CA ASN A 316 -11.16 14.73 -30.85
C ASN A 316 -10.94 13.22 -30.89
N ARG A 317 -11.05 12.57 -29.74
CA ARG A 317 -11.51 11.19 -29.62
C ARG A 317 -12.72 11.24 -28.70
N GLY A 318 -13.84 10.69 -29.19
CA GLY A 318 -15.20 10.96 -28.71
C GLY A 318 -15.39 10.75 -27.21
N ASN A 319 -16.43 11.41 -26.67
CA ASN A 319 -17.11 11.40 -25.36
C ASN A 319 -16.64 10.54 -24.15
N ASN A 320 -15.71 9.60 -24.24
CA ASN A 320 -15.13 8.85 -23.13
C ASN A 320 -13.94 9.58 -22.49
N TYR A 321 -14.19 10.76 -21.92
CA TYR A 321 -13.22 11.50 -21.11
C TYR A 321 -12.84 10.80 -19.79
N ARG A 322 -13.58 9.75 -19.38
CA ARG A 322 -13.46 9.14 -18.05
C ARG A 322 -12.19 8.31 -17.85
N ASN A 323 -11.59 7.79 -18.92
CA ASN A 323 -10.44 6.87 -18.87
C ASN A 323 -9.14 7.46 -19.44
N ASN A 324 -9.15 8.75 -19.78
CA ASN A 324 -8.00 9.41 -20.38
C ASN A 324 -7.18 10.13 -19.33
N CYS A 325 -5.86 9.97 -19.43
CA CYS A 325 -4.93 10.90 -18.81
C CYS A 325 -4.54 12.00 -19.80
N PHE A 326 -4.26 13.19 -19.29
CA PHE A 326 -3.86 14.31 -20.12
C PHE A 326 -2.42 14.68 -19.86
N GLU A 327 -1.65 14.85 -20.93
CA GLU A 327 -0.33 15.47 -20.88
C GLU A 327 -0.45 16.92 -21.34
N PHE A 328 -0.22 17.85 -20.43
CA PHE A 328 -0.15 19.26 -20.73
C PHE A 328 1.29 19.68 -20.98
N ASN A 329 1.61 20.05 -22.22
CA ASN A 329 2.91 20.58 -22.57
C ASN A 329 3.00 22.06 -22.18
N LEU A 330 3.82 22.39 -21.18
CA LEU A 330 4.03 23.75 -20.67
C LEU A 330 4.63 24.73 -21.68
N GLU A 331 5.39 24.22 -22.66
CA GLU A 331 6.06 25.06 -23.67
C GLU A 331 5.11 25.40 -24.80
N THR A 332 4.32 24.43 -25.26
CA THR A 332 3.39 24.62 -26.37
C THR A 332 1.98 25.01 -25.94
N GLY A 333 1.64 24.83 -24.66
CA GLY A 333 0.28 24.99 -24.14
C GLY A 333 -0.70 23.93 -24.66
N VAL A 334 -0.21 22.86 -25.29
CA VAL A 334 -1.04 21.81 -25.87
C VAL A 334 -1.39 20.78 -24.81
N LEU A 335 -2.68 20.55 -24.62
CA LEU A 335 -3.21 19.43 -23.85
C LEU A 335 -3.44 18.26 -24.80
N SER A 336 -2.67 17.19 -24.63
CA SER A 336 -2.84 15.96 -25.38
C SER A 336 -3.50 14.92 -24.50
N SER A 337 -4.62 14.34 -24.93
CA SER A 337 -5.12 13.11 -24.31
C SER A 337 -4.17 11.98 -24.68
N ARG A 338 -3.61 11.28 -23.70
CA ARG A 338 -3.07 9.95 -23.91
C ARG A 338 -4.14 8.95 -23.55
N GLU A 339 -4.50 8.13 -24.52
CA GLU A 339 -5.14 6.86 -24.21
C GLU A 339 -4.14 6.04 -23.41
N ILE A 340 -4.49 5.84 -22.14
CA ILE A 340 -3.94 4.71 -21.40
C ILE A 340 -4.40 3.49 -22.19
N ASN A 341 -3.47 2.65 -22.68
CA ASN A 341 -3.77 1.54 -23.62
C ASN A 341 -5.13 0.89 -23.30
N GLU A 342 -6.14 1.08 -24.18
CA GLU A 342 -7.57 0.89 -23.85
C GLU A 342 -7.89 -0.52 -23.35
N GLU A 343 -7.16 -1.55 -23.80
CA GLU A 343 -7.35 -2.93 -23.33
C GLU A 343 -6.77 -3.20 -21.93
N LYS A 344 -5.74 -2.44 -21.52
CA LYS A 344 -4.89 -2.84 -20.37
C LYS A 344 -4.66 -1.74 -19.33
N ARG A 345 -5.12 -0.51 -19.59
CA ARG A 345 -4.89 0.68 -18.73
C ARG A 345 -3.40 0.84 -18.33
N ARG A 346 -2.49 0.48 -19.24
CA ARG A 346 -1.04 0.52 -19.02
C ARG A 346 -0.42 1.87 -19.39
N TRP A 347 0.52 2.33 -18.58
CA TRP A 347 1.48 3.34 -19.00
C TRP A 347 2.53 2.70 -19.93
N LYS A 348 2.43 2.94 -21.24
CA LYS A 348 3.47 2.51 -22.20
C LYS A 348 4.67 3.46 -22.08
N TRP A 349 5.76 2.97 -21.51
CA TRP A 349 7.07 3.61 -21.62
C TRP A 349 7.57 3.45 -23.05
N ASP A 350 7.63 4.53 -23.83
CA ASP A 350 8.43 4.54 -25.06
C ASP A 350 9.89 4.71 -24.71
N LYS A 351 10.69 3.67 -24.95
CA LYS A 351 12.14 3.62 -24.62
C LYS A 351 12.99 4.62 -25.43
N GLY A 352 12.36 5.49 -26.23
CA GLY A 352 13.02 6.32 -27.24
C GLY A 352 13.22 7.80 -26.91
N SER A 353 12.57 8.40 -25.91
CA SER A 353 12.74 9.85 -25.65
C SER A 353 13.81 10.12 -24.59
N THR A 354 15.05 9.88 -24.98
CA THR A 354 16.24 10.40 -24.29
C THR A 354 16.26 11.92 -24.40
N THR A 355 15.87 12.61 -23.33
CA THR A 355 16.53 13.82 -22.77
C THR A 355 15.73 14.31 -21.56
N ASP A 356 16.37 14.27 -20.39
CA ASP A 356 15.85 14.70 -19.07
C ASP A 356 15.22 16.12 -19.05
N LYS A 357 15.53 16.97 -20.03
CA LYS A 357 15.03 18.36 -20.10
C LYS A 357 13.61 18.50 -20.68
N SER A 358 13.08 17.48 -21.36
CA SER A 358 11.75 17.53 -22.01
C SER A 358 10.60 17.12 -21.08
N LEU A 359 10.87 16.28 -20.08
CA LEU A 359 9.86 15.77 -19.13
C LEU A 359 9.37 16.83 -18.12
N ILE A 360 10.21 17.82 -17.79
CA ILE A 360 9.85 18.98 -16.94
C ILE A 360 8.72 19.81 -17.59
N LYS A 361 8.47 19.62 -18.88
CA LYS A 361 7.46 20.37 -19.64
C LYS A 361 6.14 19.63 -19.76
N LEU A 362 5.96 18.42 -19.24
CA LEU A 362 4.71 17.65 -19.37
C LEU A 362 4.02 17.47 -18.01
N PHE A 363 2.83 18.03 -17.87
CA PHE A 363 1.98 17.89 -16.69
C PHE A 363 0.92 16.83 -16.92
N PHE A 364 0.94 15.81 -16.08
CA PHE A 364 -0.07 14.77 -16.02
C PHE A 364 -1.27 15.30 -15.26
N LEU A 365 -2.43 15.33 -15.91
CA LEU A 365 -3.69 15.74 -15.32
C LEU A 365 -4.69 14.58 -15.42
N TRP A 366 -5.26 14.23 -14.28
CA TRP A 366 -6.40 13.31 -14.16
C TRP A 366 -7.71 14.02 -14.60
N PRO A 367 -8.76 13.30 -15.03
CA PRO A 367 -10.04 13.93 -15.40
C PRO A 367 -10.63 14.84 -14.31
N GLU A 368 -10.48 14.49 -13.04
CA GLU A 368 -10.95 15.25 -11.87
C GLU A 368 -10.12 16.52 -11.67
N GLN A 369 -8.80 16.45 -11.89
CA GLN A 369 -7.91 17.62 -11.90
C GLN A 369 -8.26 18.54 -13.08
N LEU A 370 -8.54 17.97 -14.26
CA LEU A 370 -8.97 18.73 -15.42
C LEU A 370 -10.32 19.41 -15.19
N LYS A 371 -11.31 18.71 -14.61
CA LYS A 371 -12.61 19.28 -14.22
C LYS A 371 -12.43 20.42 -13.22
N TYR A 372 -11.58 20.24 -12.21
CA TYR A 372 -11.26 21.30 -11.25
C TYR A 372 -10.65 22.53 -11.93
N CYS A 373 -9.77 22.32 -12.90
CA CYS A 373 -9.19 23.39 -13.73
C CYS A 373 -10.22 24.08 -14.64
N GLN A 374 -11.19 23.32 -15.16
CA GLN A 374 -12.28 23.85 -16.00
C GLN A 374 -13.28 24.69 -15.20
N LEU A 375 -13.62 24.27 -13.97
CA LEU A 375 -14.56 24.97 -13.09
C LEU A 375 -14.00 26.29 -12.52
N ASN A 376 -12.68 26.46 -12.49
CA ASN A 376 -12.00 27.65 -11.99
C ASN A 376 -11.45 28.57 -13.09
N LYS A 377 -11.88 28.37 -14.35
CA LYS A 377 -11.70 29.37 -15.42
C LYS A 377 -12.51 30.61 -15.09
#